data_AF-A0A2N2S7E4-F1
#
_entry.id   AF-A0A2N2S7E4-F1
#
_cell.length_a   1.000
_cell.length_b   1.000
_cell.length_c   1.000
_cell.angle_alpha   90.00
_cell.angle_beta   90.00
_cell.angle_gamma   90.00
#
_symmetry.space_group_name_H-M   'P 1'
#
loop_
_entity.id
_entity.type
_entity.pdbx_description
1 polymer ?
#
loop_
_entity_poly.entity_id
_entity_poly.type
_entity_poly.pdbx_seq_one_letter_code
_entity_poly.pdbx_strand_id
1 'polypeptide(L)' 'MSQIIVEKNPAQTHLDALGVSKWPTWQKEVSVFDWTFHEQEIAYILEGE' A
#
# COMPACT_ATOMS: atom_id res chain seq x y z
N MET A 1 -13.03 -3.84 14.33
CA MET A 1 -13.37 -3.22 13.04
C MET A 1 -12.06 -2.96 12.32
N SER A 2 -11.71 -3.80 11.34
CA SER A 2 -10.51 -3.56 10.53
C SER A 2 -10.81 -2.43 9.56
N GLN A 3 -10.29 -1.25 9.83
CA GLN A 3 -10.52 -0.06 9.02
C GLN A 3 -9.40 0.03 7.98
N ILE A 4 -9.72 -0.26 6.72
CA ILE A 4 -8.79 -0.01 5.61
C ILE A 4 -8.80 1.48 5.35
N ILE A 5 -7.64 2.12 5.45
CA ILE A 5 -7.47 3.56 5.18
C ILE A 5 -6.78 3.70 3.83
N VAL A 6 -7.42 4.41 2.91
CA VAL A 6 -6.85 4.71 1.59
C VAL A 6 -6.66 6.22 1.49
N GLU A 7 -5.41 6.66 1.52
CA GLU A 7 -5.03 8.05 1.31
C GLU A 7 -4.65 8.26 -0.15
N LYS A 8 -5.30 9.22 -0.81
CA LYS A 8 -5.00 9.58 -2.21
C LYS A 8 -4.05 10.76 -2.22
N ASN A 9 -2.96 10.63 -2.96
CA ASN A 9 -1.91 11.65 -3.10
C ASN A 9 -1.33 12.11 -1.74
N PRO A 10 -0.74 11.18 -0.95
CA PRO A 10 -0.12 11.51 0.32
C PRO A 10 1.03 12.50 0.14
N ALA A 11 1.25 13.34 1.15
CA ALA A 11 2.35 14.31 1.12
C ALA A 11 3.71 13.61 1.08
N GLN A 12 4.67 14.17 0.34
CA GLN A 12 6.03 13.63 0.24
C GLN A 12 6.69 13.42 1.62
N THR A 13 6.43 14.31 2.57
CA THR A 13 6.94 14.20 3.95
C THR A 13 6.45 12.95 4.67
N HIS A 14 5.23 12.48 4.38
CA HIS A 14 4.68 11.25 4.94
C HIS A 14 5.34 10.02 4.31
N LEU A 15 5.53 10.04 3.00
CA LEU A 15 6.25 8.99 2.26
C LEU A 15 7.70 8.87 2.75
N ASP A 16 8.39 9.99 2.92
CA ASP A 16 9.77 10.02 3.41
C ASP A 16 9.88 9.47 4.84
N ALA A 17 8.91 9.79 5.71
CA ALA A 17 8.84 9.27 7.08
C ALA A 17 8.60 7.76 7.12
N LEU A 18 7.81 7.22 6.19
CA LEU A 18 7.58 5.77 6.02
C LEU A 18 8.76 5.06 5.35
N GLY A 19 9.66 5.79 4.70
CA GLY A 19 10.81 5.22 4.00
C GLY A 19 10.43 4.35 2.81
N VAL A 20 9.30 4.64 2.16
CA VAL A 20 8.73 3.87 1.02
C VAL A 20 9.71 3.68 -0.13
N SER A 21 10.64 4.63 -0.30
CA SER A 21 11.70 4.56 -1.32
C SER A 21 12.65 3.36 -1.15
N LYS A 22 12.66 2.72 0.02
CA LYS A 22 13.46 1.52 0.31
C LYS A 22 12.67 0.23 0.17
N TRP A 23 11.35 0.30 -0.04
CA TRP A 23 10.52 -0.90 -0.12
C TRP A 23 10.72 -1.59 -1.47
N PRO A 24 10.67 -2.94 -1.51
CA PRO A 24 10.70 -3.64 -2.78
C PRO A 24 9.45 -3.31 -3.58
N THR A 25 9.62 -3.05 -4.87
CA THR A 25 8.48 -2.94 -5.78
C THR A 25 7.93 -4.34 -6.06
N TRP A 26 6.61 -4.48 -5.99
CA TRP A 26 5.91 -5.72 -6.27
C TRP A 26 4.88 -5.49 -7.37
N GLN A 27 4.81 -6.41 -8.32
CA GLN A 27 3.88 -6.36 -9.44
C GLN A 27 3.17 -7.71 -9.56
N LYS A 28 1.86 -7.68 -9.81
CA LYS A 28 1.04 -8.86 -10.08
C LYS A 28 0.00 -8.53 -11.13
N GLU A 29 -0.38 -9.52 -11.91
CA GLU A 29 -1.54 -9.44 -12.80
C GLU A 29 -2.85 -9.27 -12.01
N VAL A 30 -3.86 -8.68 -12.64
CA VAL A 30 -5.20 -8.47 -12.06
C VAL A 30 -5.75 -9.83 -11.64
N SER A 31 -6.01 -9.99 -10.35
CA SER A 31 -6.44 -11.25 -9.76
C SER A 31 -7.30 -10.96 -8.53
N VAL A 32 -8.45 -11.64 -8.43
CA VAL A 32 -9.39 -11.52 -7.32
C VAL A 32 -9.30 -12.79 -6.47
N PHE A 33 -9.03 -12.63 -5.18
CA PHE A 33 -8.90 -13.72 -4.22
C PHE A 33 -9.37 -13.24 -2.85
N ASP A 34 -9.94 -14.15 -2.05
CA ASP A 34 -10.33 -13.87 -0.68
C ASP A 34 -9.07 -13.70 0.18
N TRP A 35 -8.63 -12.45 0.36
CA TRP A 35 -7.45 -12.10 1.15
C TRP A 35 -7.85 -11.58 2.53
N THR A 36 -7.07 -11.97 3.55
CA THR A 36 -7.25 -11.49 4.92
C THR A 36 -5.94 -10.94 5.45
N PHE A 37 -5.96 -9.68 5.90
CA PHE A 37 -4.84 -9.06 6.60
C PHE A 37 -4.83 -9.56 8.05
N HIS A 38 -3.78 -10.30 8.41
CA HIS A 38 -3.59 -10.83 9.77
C HIS A 38 -2.98 -9.77 10.69
N GLU A 39 -2.21 -8.84 10.11
CA GLU A 39 -1.53 -7.74 10.79
C GLU A 39 -1.75 -6.43 10.03
N GLN A 40 -1.32 -5.31 10.61
CA GLN A 40 -1.37 -4.03 9.94
C GLN A 40 -0.29 -3.96 8.86
N GLU A 41 -0.72 -3.97 7.60
CA GLU A 41 0.15 -3.75 6.43
C GLU A 41 -0.05 -2.34 5.87
N ILE A 42 1.04 -1.75 5.36
CA ILE A 42 1.03 -0.48 4.64
C ILE A 42 1.64 -0.72 3.28
N ALA A 43 0.92 -0.36 2.23
CA ALA A 43 1.38 -0.46 0.85
C ALA A 43 1.23 0.91 0.17
N TYR A 44 2.19 1.25 -0.69
CA TYR A 44 2.13 2.44 -1.51
C TYR A 44 1.92 2.05 -2.97
N ILE A 45 0.77 2.43 -3.50
CA ILE A 45 0.37 2.12 -4.88
C ILE A 45 0.99 3.18 -5.79
N LEU A 46 1.99 2.76 -6.57
CA LEU A 46 2.68 3.63 -7.53
C LEU A 46 1.86 3.80 -8.81
N GLU A 47 1.42 2.68 -9.38
CA GLU A 47 0.70 2.59 -10.67
C GLU A 47 -0.26 1.39 -10.63
N GLY A 48 -1.44 1.50 -11.26
CA GLY A 48 -2.47 0.46 -11.30
C GLY A 48 -3.87 1.03 -11.53
N GLU A 49 -4.79 0.22 -12.08
CA GLU A 49 -6.23 0.52 -12.25
C GLU A 49 -7.09 -0.25 -11.23
#